data_AF-A0A540NAG2-F1
#
_entry.id   AF-A0A540NAG2-F1
#
_cell.length_a   1.000
_cell.length_b   1.000
_cell.length_c   1.000
_cell.angle_alpha   90.00
_cell.angle_beta   90.00
_cell.angle_gamma   90.00
#
_symmetry.space_group_name_H-M   'P 1'
#
loop_
_entity.id
_entity.type
_entity.pdbx_description
1 polymer ?
#
loop_
_entity_poly.entity_id
_entity_poly.type
_entity_poly.pdbx_seq_one_letter_code
_entity_poly.pdbx_strand_id
1 'polypeptide(L)'
;MVTASQLQLLQSPITALIASISISVSVKLDDSNYLNWHFQMQLLLESNGIMGFVDGTTPCPARFSPQSGDSGVVSTSFTSGESDEYRIWMMHDRALMQLITATLSLIAISCAIGSTCSQDLWTRLKEQFSTVSRTSIFQMKSNLQTIKKGFDSIAQYLQKIKEARDYLSAAGVPFADEDIVILALNGLPAEYNTFRCVIRGRENVISMKEFRSQLLAEETIIESHTQVPFLSAMVANTSHPVSQGVFSSGNGQSPEL
;
A
#
# COMPACT_ATOMS: atom_id res chain seq x y z
N MET A 1 0.54 -49.26 1.24
CA MET A 1 1.73 -48.60 1.82
C MET A 1 1.94 -47.31 1.06
N VAL A 2 1.69 -46.17 1.70
CA VAL A 2 1.91 -44.85 1.09
C VAL A 2 3.43 -44.66 1.04
N THR A 3 4.00 -44.45 -0.15
CA THR A 3 5.45 -44.27 -0.30
C THR A 3 5.89 -42.95 0.33
N ALA A 4 7.14 -42.85 0.81
CA ALA A 4 7.68 -41.63 1.41
C ALA A 4 7.53 -40.39 0.48
N SER A 5 7.57 -40.62 -0.84
CA SER A 5 7.28 -39.62 -1.87
C SER A 5 5.83 -39.13 -1.84
N GLN A 6 4.84 -39.99 -1.57
CA GLN A 6 3.43 -39.61 -1.39
C GLN A 6 3.16 -38.84 -0.08
N LEU A 7 3.95 -39.07 0.98
CA LEU A 7 3.88 -38.29 2.22
C LEU A 7 4.52 -36.89 2.06
N GLN A 8 5.62 -36.76 1.32
CA GLN A 8 6.19 -35.45 0.94
C GLN A 8 5.25 -34.63 0.05
N LEU A 9 4.47 -35.29 -0.81
CA LEU A 9 3.43 -34.68 -1.66
C LEU A 9 2.30 -34.03 -0.85
N LEU A 10 1.86 -34.69 0.23
CA LEU A 10 0.77 -34.20 1.10
C LEU A 10 1.25 -33.18 2.15
N GLN A 11 2.55 -33.16 2.47
CA GLN A 11 3.15 -32.22 3.43
C GLN A 11 3.89 -31.05 2.76
N SER A 12 3.79 -30.90 1.43
CA SER A 12 4.48 -29.81 0.72
C SER A 12 3.97 -28.45 1.21
N PRO A 13 4.84 -27.61 1.81
CA PRO A 13 4.46 -26.29 2.33
C PRO A 13 3.90 -25.34 1.25
N ILE A 14 4.11 -25.66 -0.04
CA ILE A 14 3.68 -24.81 -1.16
C ILE A 14 2.16 -24.87 -1.41
N THR A 15 1.50 -26.00 -1.16
CA THR A 15 0.02 -26.09 -1.32
C THR A 15 -0.70 -25.23 -0.28
N ALA A 16 -0.14 -25.13 0.93
CA ALA A 16 -0.61 -24.22 1.97
C ALA A 16 -0.32 -22.74 1.62
N LEU A 17 0.81 -22.47 0.97
CA LEU A 17 1.16 -21.12 0.49
C LEU A 17 0.21 -20.61 -0.59
N ILE A 18 -0.25 -21.47 -1.51
CA ILE A 18 -1.25 -21.08 -2.52
C ILE A 18 -2.56 -20.64 -1.85
N ALA A 19 -2.98 -21.29 -0.77
CA ALA A 19 -4.16 -20.86 -0.01
C ALA A 19 -3.91 -19.56 0.79
N SER A 20 -2.67 -19.31 1.23
CA SER A 20 -2.27 -18.13 1.98
C SER A 20 -1.92 -16.91 1.13
N ILE A 21 -1.68 -17.08 -0.19
CA ILE A 21 -1.19 -15.97 -1.01
C ILE A 21 -2.24 -14.88 -1.24
N SER A 22 -3.52 -15.25 -1.34
CA SER A 22 -4.61 -14.27 -1.38
C SER A 22 -4.73 -13.46 -0.09
N ILE A 23 -4.16 -13.94 1.02
CA ILE A 23 -4.13 -13.24 2.31
C ILE A 23 -2.85 -12.39 2.43
N SER A 24 -1.74 -12.82 1.83
CA SER A 24 -0.41 -12.22 2.01
C SER A 24 -0.07 -11.13 0.99
N VAL A 25 -0.58 -11.22 -0.24
CA VAL A 25 -0.30 -10.24 -1.30
C VAL A 25 -1.57 -9.46 -1.62
N SER A 26 -1.78 -8.35 -0.89
CA SER A 26 -2.97 -7.51 -1.03
C SER A 26 -2.99 -6.70 -2.34
N VAL A 27 -1.85 -6.55 -3.04
CA VAL A 27 -1.71 -5.74 -4.25
C VAL A 27 -1.04 -6.55 -5.35
N LYS A 28 -1.71 -6.65 -6.50
CA LYS A 28 -1.19 -7.38 -7.67
C LYS A 28 -0.10 -6.56 -8.37
N LEU A 29 0.94 -7.22 -8.88
CA LEU A 29 2.04 -6.56 -9.58
C LEU A 29 1.52 -5.75 -10.79
N ASP A 30 1.88 -4.47 -10.82
CA ASP A 30 1.64 -3.52 -11.91
C ASP A 30 2.92 -2.71 -12.21
N ASP A 31 2.87 -1.85 -13.24
CA ASP A 31 4.01 -1.04 -13.69
C ASP A 31 4.55 -0.05 -12.63
N SER A 32 3.78 0.18 -11.58
CA SER A 32 4.04 1.21 -10.57
C SER A 32 4.46 0.65 -9.24
N ASN A 33 4.33 -0.65 -8.97
CA ASN A 33 4.48 -1.23 -7.63
C ASN A 33 5.55 -2.33 -7.50
N TYR A 34 6.36 -2.55 -8.55
CA TYR A 34 7.34 -3.63 -8.61
C TYR A 34 8.25 -3.74 -7.39
N LEU A 35 8.76 -2.62 -6.86
CA LEU A 35 9.69 -2.65 -5.72
C LEU A 35 9.03 -3.21 -4.46
N ASN A 36 7.79 -2.79 -4.19
CA ASN A 36 7.01 -3.28 -3.05
C ASN A 36 6.65 -4.75 -3.25
N TRP A 37 6.18 -5.11 -4.44
CA TRP A 37 5.82 -6.49 -4.77
C TRP A 37 7.03 -7.43 -4.66
N HIS A 38 8.18 -7.03 -5.24
CA HIS A 38 9.40 -7.83 -5.22
C HIS A 38 9.89 -8.05 -3.78
N PHE A 39 9.88 -7.00 -2.96
CA PHE A 39 10.26 -7.11 -1.55
C PHE A 39 9.35 -8.08 -0.78
N GLN A 40 8.03 -7.97 -0.94
CA GLN A 40 7.07 -8.85 -0.28
C GLN A 40 7.21 -10.31 -0.73
N MET A 41 7.35 -10.53 -2.05
CA MET A 41 7.53 -11.87 -2.60
C MET A 41 8.85 -12.47 -2.15
N GLN A 42 9.95 -11.72 -2.19
CA GLN A 42 11.23 -12.20 -1.71
C GLN A 42 11.16 -12.65 -0.24
N LEU A 43 10.55 -11.85 0.65
CA LEU A 43 10.38 -12.21 2.05
C LEU A 43 9.51 -13.47 2.24
N LEU A 44 8.45 -13.61 1.43
CA LEU A 44 7.61 -14.81 1.43
C LEU A 44 8.40 -16.05 1.01
N LEU A 45 9.22 -15.96 -0.05
CA LEU A 45 10.00 -17.09 -0.54
C LEU A 45 11.14 -17.47 0.42
N GLU A 46 11.81 -16.49 1.00
CA GLU A 46 12.89 -16.69 1.99
C GLU A 46 12.35 -17.33 3.28
N SER A 47 11.23 -16.83 3.81
CA SER A 47 10.62 -17.37 5.04
C SER A 47 10.14 -18.82 4.90
N ASN A 48 9.87 -19.27 3.67
CA ASN A 48 9.46 -20.64 3.37
C ASN A 48 10.59 -21.52 2.82
N GLY A 49 11.81 -20.98 2.71
CA GLY A 49 12.98 -21.73 2.22
C GLY A 49 12.89 -22.15 0.75
N ILE A 50 12.07 -21.47 -0.07
CA ILE A 50 11.83 -21.80 -1.48
C ILE A 50 12.48 -20.81 -2.45
N MET A 51 13.22 -19.82 -1.94
CA MET A 51 13.97 -18.85 -2.77
C MET A 51 14.93 -19.54 -3.74
N GLY A 52 15.42 -20.73 -3.38
CA GLY A 52 16.38 -21.49 -4.18
C GLY A 52 15.90 -21.86 -5.59
N PHE A 53 14.59 -22.03 -5.77
CA PHE A 53 13.99 -22.34 -7.08
C PHE A 53 14.04 -21.14 -8.02
N VAL A 54 14.11 -19.93 -7.47
CA VAL A 54 14.00 -18.67 -8.18
C VAL A 54 15.36 -18.06 -8.46
N ASP A 55 16.28 -18.12 -7.50
CA ASP A 55 17.66 -17.65 -7.67
C ASP A 55 18.56 -18.66 -8.40
N GLY A 56 18.11 -19.91 -8.54
CA GLY A 56 18.82 -20.99 -9.23
C GLY A 56 19.78 -21.78 -8.33
N THR A 57 19.79 -21.54 -7.01
CA THR A 57 20.60 -22.31 -6.07
C THR A 57 20.09 -23.74 -5.87
N THR A 58 18.82 -24.04 -6.19
CA THR A 58 18.28 -25.40 -6.30
C THR A 58 18.01 -25.76 -7.78
N PRO A 59 19.03 -26.20 -8.53
CA PRO A 59 18.88 -26.51 -9.96
C PRO A 59 17.99 -27.74 -10.18
N CYS A 60 17.39 -27.81 -11.37
CA CYS A 60 16.55 -28.93 -11.78
C CYS A 60 17.37 -30.24 -11.83
N PRO A 61 16.97 -31.30 -11.09
CA PRO A 61 17.62 -32.61 -11.13
C PRO A 61 17.54 -33.26 -12.51
N ALA A 62 18.43 -34.22 -12.79
CA ALA A 62 18.37 -34.99 -14.03
C ALA A 62 17.09 -35.84 -14.08
N ARG A 63 16.34 -35.73 -15.19
CA ARG A 63 15.08 -36.47 -15.41
C ARG A 63 15.28 -37.99 -15.41
N PHE A 64 16.41 -38.45 -15.93
CA PHE A 64 16.77 -39.86 -16.02
C PHE A 64 18.10 -40.08 -15.32
N SER A 65 18.20 -41.13 -14.50
CA SER A 65 19.47 -41.54 -13.91
C SER A 65 20.39 -42.13 -14.99
N PRO A 66 21.70 -41.83 -14.97
CA PRO A 66 22.63 -42.50 -15.85
C PRO A 66 22.67 -43.98 -15.47
N GLN A 67 22.33 -44.85 -16.42
CA GLN A 67 22.49 -46.30 -16.27
C GLN A 67 24.00 -46.56 -16.17
N SER A 68 24.49 -46.90 -14.98
CA SER A 68 25.88 -47.34 -14.80
C SER A 68 26.08 -48.59 -15.65
N GLY A 69 26.81 -48.44 -16.75
CA GLY A 69 27.14 -49.56 -17.62
C GLY A 69 28.07 -50.51 -16.90
N ASP A 70 27.54 -51.65 -16.47
CA ASP A 70 28.34 -52.85 -16.43
C ASP A 70 27.50 -54.11 -16.71
N SER A 71 28.08 -54.96 -17.55
CA SER A 71 27.60 -56.27 -18.03
C SER A 71 26.39 -56.32 -18.97
N GLY A 72 26.73 -56.71 -20.22
CA GLY A 72 25.80 -57.01 -21.29
C GLY A 72 24.80 -58.11 -20.94
N VAL A 73 23.56 -57.71 -20.75
CA VAL A 73 22.39 -58.53 -21.06
C VAL A 73 21.38 -57.60 -21.73
N VAL A 74 21.04 -57.91 -22.98
CA VAL A 74 19.90 -57.29 -23.67
C VAL A 74 18.64 -57.78 -22.99
N SER A 75 18.20 -57.09 -21.94
CA SER A 75 16.84 -57.19 -21.42
C SER A 75 16.07 -55.95 -21.86
N THR A 76 15.21 -56.16 -22.84
CA THR A 76 14.14 -55.25 -23.24
C THR A 76 13.16 -55.09 -22.07
N SER A 77 13.46 -54.18 -21.15
CA SER A 77 12.49 -53.63 -20.20
C SER A 77 12.71 -52.13 -20.15
N PHE A 78 11.89 -51.41 -20.92
CA PHE A 78 11.72 -49.97 -20.83
C PHE A 78 11.06 -49.61 -19.49
N THR A 79 11.86 -49.56 -18.43
CA THR A 79 11.48 -48.90 -17.18
C THR A 79 12.61 -47.97 -16.75
N SER A 80 12.94 -47.01 -17.62
CA SER A 80 13.59 -45.78 -17.20
C SER A 80 12.54 -44.91 -16.52
N GLY A 81 12.15 -45.28 -15.29
CA GLY A 81 11.25 -44.47 -14.48
C GLY A 81 11.89 -43.11 -14.26
N GLU A 82 11.17 -42.02 -14.55
CA GLU A 82 11.63 -40.67 -14.21
C GLU A 82 12.06 -40.62 -12.74
N SER A 83 13.16 -39.91 -12.45
CA SER A 83 13.64 -39.76 -11.08
C SER A 83 12.55 -39.15 -10.18
N ASP A 84 12.29 -39.74 -9.03
CA ASP A 84 11.33 -39.20 -8.06
C ASP A 84 11.73 -37.78 -7.60
N GLU A 85 13.03 -37.49 -7.53
CA GLU A 85 13.57 -36.16 -7.19
C GLU A 85 13.20 -35.11 -8.27
N TYR A 86 13.30 -35.48 -9.55
CA TYR A 86 12.90 -34.62 -10.66
C TYR A 86 11.40 -34.31 -10.59
N ARG A 87 10.58 -35.32 -10.30
CA ARG A 87 9.12 -35.16 -10.21
C ARG A 87 8.71 -34.26 -9.04
N ILE A 88 9.37 -34.41 -7.89
CA ILE A 88 9.16 -33.56 -6.71
C ILE A 88 9.59 -32.12 -7.03
N TRP A 89 10.79 -31.93 -7.58
CA TRP A 89 11.29 -30.61 -7.97
C TRP A 89 10.34 -29.91 -8.96
N MET A 90 9.92 -30.63 -10.00
CA MET A 90 8.99 -30.11 -11.02
C MET A 90 7.66 -29.68 -10.40
N MET A 91 7.15 -30.45 -9.44
CA MET A 91 5.92 -30.06 -8.75
C MET A 91 6.10 -28.76 -7.95
N HIS A 92 7.22 -28.60 -7.24
CA HIS A 92 7.52 -27.37 -6.51
C HIS A 92 7.66 -26.17 -7.45
N ASP A 93 8.37 -26.35 -8.57
CA ASP A 93 8.51 -25.31 -9.60
C ASP A 93 7.15 -24.89 -10.19
N ARG A 94 6.27 -25.84 -10.51
CA ARG A 94 4.92 -25.54 -11.03
C ARG A 94 4.03 -24.85 -10.00
N ALA A 95 4.07 -25.28 -8.75
CA ALA A 95 3.31 -24.65 -7.68
C ALA A 95 3.81 -23.21 -7.41
N LEU A 96 5.11 -22.98 -7.49
CA LEU A 96 5.72 -21.65 -7.37
C LEU A 96 5.37 -20.74 -8.56
N MET A 97 5.34 -21.27 -9.78
CA MET A 97 4.83 -20.52 -10.93
C MET A 97 3.37 -20.10 -10.76
N GLN A 98 2.51 -21.00 -10.25
CA GLN A 98 1.12 -20.66 -9.94
C GLN A 98 1.03 -19.58 -8.86
N LEU A 99 1.85 -19.70 -7.81
CA LEU A 99 1.97 -18.75 -6.72
C LEU A 99 2.32 -17.34 -7.25
N ILE A 100 3.39 -17.23 -8.02
CA ILE A 100 3.83 -15.96 -8.62
C ILE A 100 2.73 -15.41 -9.53
N THR A 101 2.17 -16.23 -10.42
CA THR A 101 1.13 -15.81 -11.38
C THR A 101 -0.14 -15.29 -10.69
N ALA A 102 -0.52 -15.86 -9.55
CA ALA A 102 -1.69 -15.40 -8.78
C ALA A 102 -1.54 -13.96 -8.25
N THR A 103 -0.30 -13.49 -8.10
CA THR A 103 0.01 -12.13 -7.65
C THR A 103 0.16 -11.11 -8.78
N LEU A 104 0.01 -11.51 -10.03
CA LEU A 104 0.20 -10.64 -11.18
C LEU A 104 -1.11 -9.95 -11.60
N SER A 105 -1.03 -8.70 -12.04
CA SER A 105 -2.13 -8.05 -12.76
C SER A 105 -2.27 -8.61 -14.18
N LEU A 106 -3.35 -8.27 -14.88
CA LEU A 106 -3.58 -8.74 -16.25
C LEU A 106 -2.44 -8.32 -17.21
N ILE A 107 -1.85 -7.14 -16.97
CA ILE A 107 -0.70 -6.64 -17.74
C ILE A 107 0.54 -7.48 -17.43
N ALA A 108 0.83 -7.74 -16.15
CA ALA A 108 1.99 -8.51 -15.74
C ALA A 108 1.92 -10.00 -16.10
N ILE A 109 0.72 -10.60 -16.14
CA ILE A 109 0.54 -11.99 -16.59
C ILE A 109 1.00 -12.17 -18.04
N SER A 110 0.86 -11.16 -18.91
CA SER A 110 1.32 -11.27 -20.29
C SER A 110 2.84 -11.53 -20.40
N CYS A 111 3.62 -10.99 -19.47
CA CYS A 111 5.07 -11.22 -19.37
C CYS A 111 5.40 -12.64 -18.85
N ALA A 112 4.48 -13.28 -18.14
CA ALA A 112 4.63 -14.65 -17.67
C ALA A 112 4.47 -15.68 -18.78
N ILE A 113 3.76 -15.34 -19.86
CA ILE A 113 3.48 -16.25 -20.97
C ILE A 113 4.79 -16.66 -21.64
N GLY A 114 4.99 -17.98 -21.79
CA GLY A 114 6.19 -18.56 -22.39
C GLY A 114 7.38 -18.73 -21.43
N SER A 115 7.19 -18.49 -20.13
CA SER A 115 8.17 -18.85 -19.10
C SER A 115 8.16 -20.36 -18.87
N THR A 116 9.34 -20.98 -18.85
CA THR A 116 9.44 -22.45 -18.79
C THR A 116 9.50 -23.01 -17.36
N CYS A 117 10.11 -22.25 -16.45
CA CYS A 117 10.24 -22.53 -15.02
C CYS A 117 10.05 -21.24 -14.18
N SER A 118 9.99 -21.39 -12.86
CA SER A 118 9.85 -20.29 -11.91
C SER A 118 11.01 -19.29 -11.94
N GLN A 119 12.25 -19.76 -12.15
CA GLN A 119 13.44 -18.92 -12.33
C GLN A 119 13.33 -18.01 -13.57
N ASP A 120 12.94 -18.56 -14.72
CA ASP A 120 12.74 -17.82 -15.97
C ASP A 120 11.63 -16.76 -15.80
N LEU A 121 10.51 -17.16 -15.20
CA LEU A 121 9.41 -16.25 -14.87
C LEU A 121 9.87 -15.07 -14.00
N TRP A 122 10.58 -15.35 -12.91
CA TRP A 122 11.07 -14.31 -12.01
C TRP A 122 12.06 -13.36 -12.68
N THR A 123 12.96 -13.90 -13.49
CA THR A 123 13.96 -13.10 -14.21
C THR A 123 13.29 -12.18 -15.22
N ARG A 124 12.31 -12.67 -15.99
CA ARG A 124 11.55 -11.84 -16.93
C ARG A 124 10.76 -10.75 -16.24
N LEU A 125 10.07 -11.08 -15.15
CA LEU A 125 9.34 -10.08 -14.36
C LEU A 125 10.30 -9.01 -13.84
N LYS A 126 11.49 -9.40 -13.38
CA LYS A 126 12.53 -8.45 -13.00
C LYS A 126 12.95 -7.59 -14.18
N GLU A 127 13.32 -8.14 -15.33
CA GLU A 127 13.76 -7.32 -16.47
C GLU A 127 12.69 -6.33 -16.95
N GLN A 128 11.43 -6.77 -17.03
CA GLN A 128 10.32 -5.94 -17.50
C GLN A 128 9.94 -4.84 -16.49
N PHE A 129 9.82 -5.19 -15.20
CA PHE A 129 9.22 -4.32 -14.19
C PHE A 129 10.24 -3.66 -13.24
N SER A 130 11.49 -4.16 -13.17
CA SER A 130 12.56 -3.50 -12.39
C SER A 130 13.05 -2.21 -13.03
N THR A 131 12.83 -2.07 -14.33
CA THR A 131 13.16 -0.84 -15.05
C THR A 131 12.17 0.23 -14.64
N VAL A 132 12.49 0.99 -13.59
CA VAL A 132 11.74 2.21 -13.27
C VAL A 132 11.96 3.18 -14.43
N SER A 133 11.04 3.18 -15.39
CA SER A 133 11.16 4.01 -16.59
C SER A 133 11.19 5.48 -16.18
N ARG A 134 11.86 6.34 -16.96
CA ARG A 134 11.84 7.79 -16.72
C ARG A 134 10.40 8.33 -16.65
N THR A 135 9.49 7.75 -17.43
CA THR A 135 8.06 8.05 -17.40
C THR A 135 7.41 7.66 -16.07
N SER A 136 7.75 6.49 -15.53
CA SER A 136 7.25 6.02 -14.23
C SER A 136 7.74 6.92 -13.09
N ILE A 137 9.04 7.27 -13.07
CA ILE A 137 9.59 8.26 -12.13
C ILE A 137 8.87 9.61 -12.26
N PHE A 138 8.68 10.09 -13.50
CA PHE A 138 7.99 11.35 -13.75
C PHE A 138 6.55 11.31 -13.22
N GLN A 139 5.83 10.23 -13.49
CA GLN A 139 4.46 10.04 -13.01
C GLN A 139 4.41 9.99 -11.48
N MET A 140 5.34 9.30 -10.82
CA MET A 140 5.44 9.28 -9.35
C MET A 140 5.72 10.66 -8.76
N LYS A 141 6.64 11.42 -9.37
CA LYS A 141 6.91 12.82 -8.96
C LYS A 141 5.67 13.69 -9.15
N SER A 142 4.97 13.55 -10.28
CA SER A 142 3.71 14.25 -10.55
C SER A 142 2.65 13.89 -9.51
N ASN A 143 2.47 12.60 -9.23
CA ASN A 143 1.53 12.12 -8.23
C ASN A 143 1.83 12.74 -6.86
N LEU A 144 3.09 12.69 -6.40
CA LEU A 144 3.53 13.31 -5.13
C LEU A 144 3.19 14.81 -5.07
N GLN A 145 3.40 15.55 -6.18
CA GLN A 145 3.08 16.98 -6.26
C GLN A 145 1.57 17.29 -6.27
N THR A 146 0.76 16.32 -6.69
CA THR A 146 -0.70 16.48 -6.80
C THR A 146 -1.46 16.01 -5.57
N ILE A 147 -0.79 15.40 -4.56
CA ILE A 147 -1.45 14.94 -3.34
C ILE A 147 -2.04 16.14 -2.58
N LYS A 148 -3.36 16.11 -2.38
CA LYS A 148 -4.10 17.08 -1.57
C LYS A 148 -4.73 16.36 -0.38
N LYS A 149 -4.92 17.07 0.74
CA LYS A 149 -5.63 16.53 1.91
C LYS A 149 -7.07 16.15 1.55
N GLY A 150 -7.77 17.00 0.80
CA GLY A 150 -9.18 16.77 0.46
C GLY A 150 -10.03 16.57 1.73
N PHE A 151 -10.81 15.50 1.76
CA PHE A 151 -11.64 15.10 2.90
C PHE A 151 -10.94 14.15 3.88
N ASP A 152 -9.69 13.77 3.60
CA ASP A 152 -8.94 12.88 4.49
C ASP A 152 -8.53 13.60 5.78
N SER A 153 -8.28 12.84 6.85
CA SER A 153 -7.61 13.38 8.04
C SER A 153 -6.14 13.70 7.75
N ILE A 154 -5.54 14.60 8.52
CA ILE A 154 -4.10 14.93 8.40
C ILE A 154 -3.24 13.68 8.57
N ALA A 155 -3.62 12.77 9.46
CA ALA A 155 -2.89 11.52 9.65
C ALA A 155 -2.83 10.67 8.37
N GLN A 156 -3.97 10.52 7.68
CA GLN A 156 -4.07 9.79 6.40
C GLN A 156 -3.36 10.53 5.27
N TYR A 157 -3.53 11.84 5.20
CA TYR A 157 -2.86 12.70 4.22
C TYR A 157 -1.32 12.60 4.32
N LEU A 158 -0.77 12.74 5.52
CA LEU A 158 0.67 12.60 5.76
C LEU A 158 1.17 11.18 5.48
N GLN A 159 0.34 10.16 5.71
CA GLN A 159 0.67 8.78 5.38
C GLN A 159 0.81 8.59 3.86
N LYS A 160 -0.12 9.13 3.05
CA LYS A 160 -0.02 9.08 1.58
C LYS A 160 1.25 9.77 1.06
N ILE A 161 1.61 10.92 1.62
CA ILE A 161 2.85 11.62 1.26
C ILE A 161 4.08 10.77 1.62
N LYS A 162 4.08 10.18 2.81
CA LYS A 162 5.19 9.31 3.27
C LYS A 162 5.35 8.12 2.34
N GLU A 163 4.26 7.42 2.02
CA GLU A 163 4.29 6.27 1.12
C GLU A 163 4.82 6.65 -0.26
N ALA A 164 4.36 7.77 -0.84
CA ALA A 164 4.87 8.26 -2.12
C ALA A 164 6.36 8.62 -2.06
N ARG A 165 6.83 9.24 -0.96
CA ARG A 165 8.25 9.56 -0.75
C ARG A 165 9.10 8.30 -0.64
N ASP A 166 8.69 7.35 0.19
CA ASP A 166 9.41 6.10 0.43
C ASP A 166 9.52 5.32 -0.89
N TYR A 167 8.46 5.34 -1.69
CA TYR A 167 8.45 4.70 -3.00
C TYR A 167 9.42 5.36 -4.00
N LEU A 168 9.44 6.69 -4.07
CA LEU A 168 10.41 7.44 -4.88
C LEU A 168 11.85 7.20 -4.40
N SER A 169 12.07 7.10 -3.10
CA SER A 169 13.38 6.78 -2.51
C SER A 169 13.84 5.37 -2.91
N ALA A 170 12.94 4.39 -2.90
CA ALA A 170 13.23 3.03 -3.34
C ALA A 170 13.54 2.97 -4.85
N ALA A 171 12.93 3.85 -5.65
CA ALA A 171 13.25 4.04 -7.07
C ALA A 171 14.56 4.81 -7.33
N GLY A 172 15.33 5.15 -6.29
CA GLY A 172 16.61 5.85 -6.41
C GLY A 172 16.49 7.38 -6.53
N VAL A 173 15.31 7.96 -6.27
CA VAL A 173 15.05 9.40 -6.33
C VAL A 173 14.65 9.90 -4.93
N PRO A 174 15.61 10.15 -4.04
CA PRO A 174 15.31 10.65 -2.71
C PRO A 174 14.82 12.10 -2.76
N PHE A 175 13.87 12.43 -1.89
CA PHE A 175 13.40 13.79 -1.64
C PHE A 175 13.87 14.27 -0.27
N ALA A 176 14.34 15.52 -0.21
CA ALA A 176 14.69 16.15 1.05
C ALA A 176 13.44 16.40 1.90
N ASP A 177 13.62 16.42 3.22
CA ASP A 177 12.54 16.72 4.16
C ASP A 177 11.90 18.09 3.86
N GLU A 178 12.71 19.09 3.49
CA GLU A 178 12.25 20.44 3.13
C GLU A 178 11.30 20.45 1.94
N ASP A 179 11.64 19.72 0.87
CA ASP A 179 10.79 19.60 -0.31
C ASP A 179 9.45 18.95 0.05
N ILE A 180 9.47 17.93 0.90
CA ILE A 180 8.26 17.25 1.37
C ILE A 180 7.39 18.19 2.22
N VAL A 181 7.99 19.01 3.09
CA VAL A 181 7.25 20.02 3.85
C VAL A 181 6.59 21.03 2.91
N ILE A 182 7.29 21.53 1.90
CA ILE A 182 6.74 22.48 0.92
C ILE A 182 5.56 21.85 0.16
N LEU A 183 5.72 20.60 -0.30
CA LEU A 183 4.67 19.85 -1.00
C LEU A 183 3.45 19.62 -0.10
N ALA A 184 3.68 19.21 1.15
CA ALA A 184 2.63 19.02 2.14
C ALA A 184 1.86 20.34 2.39
N LEU A 185 2.56 21.46 2.56
CA LEU A 185 1.93 22.76 2.75
C LEU A 185 1.07 23.18 1.55
N ASN A 186 1.49 22.85 0.33
CA ASN A 186 0.75 23.20 -0.88
C ASN A 186 -0.53 22.37 -1.07
N GLY A 187 -0.55 21.13 -0.57
CA GLY A 187 -1.72 20.25 -0.63
C GLY A 187 -2.77 20.48 0.46
N LEU A 188 -2.51 21.37 1.42
CA LEU A 188 -3.46 21.72 2.48
C LEU A 188 -4.56 22.69 1.99
N PRO A 189 -5.82 22.50 2.46
CA PRO A 189 -6.93 23.40 2.15
C PRO A 189 -6.80 24.77 2.84
N ALA A 190 -7.63 25.73 2.43
CA ALA A 190 -7.56 27.12 2.87
C ALA A 190 -7.75 27.32 4.39
N GLU A 191 -8.41 26.39 5.07
CA GLU A 191 -8.57 26.38 6.52
C GLU A 191 -7.23 26.29 7.28
N TYR A 192 -6.17 25.77 6.65
CA TYR A 192 -4.82 25.71 7.21
C TYR A 192 -3.93 26.90 6.82
N ASN A 193 -4.49 27.99 6.27
CA ASN A 193 -3.69 29.13 5.80
C ASN A 193 -2.86 29.80 6.91
N THR A 194 -3.39 29.88 8.13
CA THR A 194 -2.64 30.41 9.29
C THR A 194 -1.40 29.56 9.57
N PHE A 195 -1.58 28.25 9.64
CA PHE A 195 -0.49 27.29 9.78
C PHE A 195 0.53 27.41 8.64
N ARG A 196 0.07 27.51 7.38
CA ARG A 196 0.95 27.71 6.21
C ARG A 196 1.81 28.95 6.34
N CYS A 197 1.25 30.05 6.83
CA CYS A 197 1.97 31.30 7.05
C CYS A 197 3.04 31.15 8.15
N VAL A 198 2.67 30.56 9.29
CA VAL A 198 3.58 30.33 10.43
C VAL A 198 4.78 29.47 10.02
N ILE A 199 4.55 28.38 9.29
CA ILE A 199 5.64 27.51 8.84
C ILE A 199 6.51 28.20 7.79
N ARG A 200 5.93 28.96 6.85
CA ARG A 200 6.70 29.70 5.83
C ARG A 200 7.50 30.87 6.41
N GLY A 201 7.03 31.47 7.49
CA GLY A 201 7.71 32.58 8.17
C GLY A 201 8.81 32.14 9.14
N ARG A 202 9.00 30.83 9.37
CA ARG A 202 10.09 30.32 10.20
C ARG A 202 11.44 30.50 9.49
N GLU A 203 12.43 30.96 10.25
CA GLU A 203 13.82 31.10 9.80
C GLU A 203 14.60 29.78 9.85
N ASN A 204 14.20 28.85 10.74
CA ASN A 204 14.84 27.55 10.91
C ASN A 204 14.09 26.44 10.18
N VAL A 205 14.84 25.49 9.63
CA VAL A 205 14.31 24.26 9.02
C VAL A 205 13.50 23.47 10.04
N ILE A 206 12.24 23.19 9.73
CA ILE A 206 11.38 22.36 10.58
C ILE A 206 11.68 20.88 10.32
N SER A 207 11.90 20.11 11.39
CA SER A 207 12.04 18.66 11.24
C SER A 207 10.70 18.02 10.85
N MET A 208 10.73 16.94 10.06
CA MET A 208 9.50 16.23 9.68
C MET A 208 8.67 15.76 10.88
N LYS A 209 9.34 15.38 11.98
CA LYS A 209 8.68 14.98 13.23
C LYS A 209 7.91 16.14 13.87
N GLU A 210 8.54 17.31 13.94
CA GLU A 210 7.92 18.52 14.48
C GLU A 210 6.78 19.01 13.58
N PHE A 211 7.00 19.04 12.27
CA PHE A 211 5.99 19.41 11.28
C PHE A 211 4.72 18.55 11.43
N ARG A 212 4.88 17.22 11.50
CA ARG A 212 3.76 16.30 11.72
C ARG A 212 3.04 16.58 13.04
N SER A 213 3.78 16.81 14.12
CA SER A 213 3.19 17.08 15.43
C SER A 213 2.36 18.37 15.43
N GLN A 214 2.88 19.44 14.84
CA GLN A 214 2.19 20.74 14.80
C GLN A 214 0.97 20.69 13.88
N LEU A 215 1.07 19.99 12.74
CA LEU A 215 -0.04 19.88 11.80
C LEU A 215 -1.22 19.06 12.38
N LEU A 216 -0.94 18.02 13.16
CA LEU A 216 -1.98 17.27 13.89
C LEU A 216 -2.62 18.10 15.01
N ALA A 217 -1.83 18.92 15.71
CA ALA A 217 -2.37 19.83 16.71
C ALA A 217 -3.29 20.88 16.06
N GLU A 218 -2.89 21.41 14.90
CA GLU A 218 -3.70 22.35 14.14
C GLU A 218 -5.04 21.73 13.68
N GLU A 219 -5.04 20.47 13.24
CA GLU A 219 -6.27 19.74 12.89
C GLU A 219 -7.25 19.72 14.07
N THR A 220 -6.77 19.42 15.27
CA THR A 220 -7.61 19.42 16.49
C THR A 220 -8.18 20.80 16.78
N ILE A 221 -7.41 21.86 16.57
CA ILE A 221 -7.85 23.24 16.77
C ILE A 221 -8.93 23.61 15.75
N ILE A 222 -8.73 23.31 14.47
CA ILE A 222 -9.70 23.59 13.40
C ILE A 222 -10.99 22.81 13.63
N GLU A 223 -10.91 21.52 13.99
CA GLU A 223 -12.09 20.70 14.32
C GLU A 223 -12.87 21.29 15.50
N SER A 224 -12.18 21.78 16.54
CA SER A 224 -12.84 22.43 17.67
C SER A 224 -13.54 23.74 17.28
N HIS A 225 -12.92 24.56 16.41
CA HIS A 225 -13.50 25.82 15.92
C HIS A 225 -14.72 25.58 15.01
N THR A 226 -14.71 24.50 14.24
CA THR A 226 -15.80 24.15 13.32
C THR A 226 -17.06 23.68 14.06
N GLN A 227 -16.95 23.19 15.29
CA GLN A 227 -18.09 22.80 16.13
C GLN A 227 -18.83 23.98 16.78
N VAL A 228 -18.28 25.21 16.78
CA VAL A 228 -18.83 26.34 17.58
C VAL A 228 -19.72 27.36 16.86
N PRO A 229 -19.96 27.42 15.53
CA PRO A 229 -20.76 28.51 14.96
C PRO A 229 -22.27 28.23 14.83
N PHE A 230 -22.91 27.44 15.71
CA PHE A 230 -24.39 27.27 15.70
C PHE A 230 -25.14 27.68 16.98
N LEU A 231 -24.49 27.96 18.11
CA LEU A 231 -25.21 28.18 19.39
C LEU A 231 -25.01 29.56 20.05
N SER A 232 -24.58 30.59 19.32
CA SER A 232 -24.47 31.94 19.90
C SER A 232 -25.03 33.02 18.98
N ALA A 233 -26.32 32.90 18.66
CA ALA A 233 -27.14 34.04 18.30
C ALA A 233 -28.60 33.72 18.67
N MET A 234 -29.10 34.28 19.78
CA MET A 234 -30.52 34.55 20.15
C MET A 234 -30.55 34.93 21.65
N VAL A 235 -31.12 36.00 22.17
CA VAL A 235 -31.83 37.21 21.72
C VAL A 235 -31.74 38.15 22.92
N ALA A 236 -31.33 39.41 22.74
CA ALA A 236 -31.63 40.47 23.70
C ALA A 236 -33.02 41.00 23.35
N ASN A 237 -34.02 40.76 24.20
CA ASN A 237 -35.29 41.47 24.10
C ASN A 237 -35.77 41.96 25.48
N THR A 238 -36.12 43.23 25.48
CA THR A 238 -36.33 44.15 26.59
C THR A 238 -37.53 43.79 27.45
N SER A 239 -37.34 43.77 28.77
CA SER A 239 -38.40 43.63 29.77
C SER A 239 -39.21 44.94 29.91
N HIS A 240 -40.46 44.93 29.45
CA HIS A 240 -41.49 45.89 29.89
C HIS A 240 -42.39 45.20 30.95
N PRO A 241 -42.65 45.82 32.12
CA PRO A 241 -43.62 45.29 33.07
C PRO A 241 -45.04 45.76 32.72
N VAL A 242 -45.99 44.82 32.75
CA VAL A 242 -47.43 45.08 32.75
C VAL A 242 -47.89 45.19 34.20
N SER A 243 -48.61 46.26 34.54
CA SER A 243 -49.49 46.30 35.71
C SER A 243 -50.84 46.89 35.32
N GLN A 244 -51.87 46.03 35.25
CA GLN A 244 -53.27 46.43 35.26
C GLN A 244 -53.68 46.78 36.69
N GLY A 245 -54.43 47.88 36.86
CA GLY A 245 -55.07 48.27 38.10
C GLY A 245 -56.23 49.23 37.83
N VAL A 246 -57.44 48.71 37.98
CA VAL A 246 -58.77 49.33 37.82
C VAL A 246 -59.01 50.44 38.87
N PHE A 247 -59.64 51.58 38.52
CA PHE A 247 -60.83 52.13 39.22
C PHE A 247 -61.39 53.44 38.59
N SER A 248 -62.64 53.33 38.11
CA SER A 248 -63.82 54.20 38.23
C SER A 248 -63.73 55.71 38.55
N SER A 249 -64.50 56.46 37.72
CA SER A 249 -65.41 57.58 38.03
C SER A 249 -64.87 58.99 38.30
N GLY A 250 -65.40 59.97 37.57
CA GLY A 250 -65.33 61.39 37.96
C GLY A 250 -65.57 62.37 36.82
N ASN A 251 -66.83 62.75 36.61
CA ASN A 251 -67.30 63.90 35.83
C ASN A 251 -66.51 65.20 36.12
N GLY A 252 -66.46 66.09 35.12
CA GLY A 252 -66.19 67.52 35.30
C GLY A 252 -65.61 68.15 34.04
N GLN A 253 -66.44 68.55 33.09
CA GLN A 253 -66.77 69.96 32.81
C GLN A 253 -65.63 70.75 32.16
N SER A 254 -65.92 71.20 30.93
CA SER A 254 -65.32 72.27 30.12
C SER A 254 -65.23 73.62 30.88
N PRO A 255 -64.83 74.76 30.25
CA PRO A 255 -64.18 75.01 28.96
C PRO A 255 -63.04 76.08 29.06
N GLU A 256 -62.72 76.72 27.92
CA GLU A 256 -61.99 77.99 27.70
C GLU A 256 -60.46 77.84 27.50
N LEU A 257 -59.84 78.37 26.44
CA LEU A 257 -60.22 79.26 25.34
C LEU A 257 -59.32 78.94 24.13
#